data_AF-A0A2D9J2M3-F1
#
_entry.id   AF-A0A2D9J2M3-F1
#
_cell.length_a   1.000
_cell.length_b   1.000
_cell.length_c   1.000
_cell.angle_alpha   90.00
_cell.angle_beta   90.00
_cell.angle_gamma   90.00
#
_symmetry.space_group_name_H-M   'P 1'
#
loop_
_entity.id
_entity.type
_entity.pdbx_description
1 polymer ?
#
loop_
_entity_poly.entity_id
_entity_poly.type
_entity_poly.pdbx_seq_one_letter_code
_entity_poly.pdbx_strand_id
1 'polypeptide(L)'
;MTLMQTHRMMIVPRYTDRSLDWSLRMTFFLGLCLTALFLSPTANALTNARIVLHDGSSIVADIVDYRGDQITLSTSFSRDLKIDTALIKDIQASADDREVSTLLLKDGRRVETAPMMVTSGIMALSDGEIIKLADVDKLNPEPWEMGQGYAWKGLASAAFTFARGNTDSDQLDVAVNTQFDSTRDRITLRANVEQDSSVVSVQTEGNEGTNEVVRSREPSADNWQVVTKYDYYLEDWTNHYLGVNASVEADKFADIRLRSYLGPYYGRKLFDGAWGKLDGELGFVWVDTDFFNAQDTEYLGANWNVTGESEILGGDSKVYLTHVGILNVSDDNSVILDTTIGFGFPFFFGLEAAAEFTVDYDGAAAAGKKAIDQSYNLRVGYSW
;
A
#
# COMPACT_ATOMS: atom_id res chain seq x y z
N MET A 1 75.74 -11.59 -55.52
CA MET A 1 75.36 -10.45 -54.66
C MET A 1 73.85 -10.44 -54.60
N THR A 2 73.28 -10.55 -53.39
CA THR A 2 71.85 -10.85 -53.21
C THR A 2 71.31 -9.97 -52.09
N LEU A 3 70.30 -9.14 -52.40
CA LEU A 3 69.58 -8.25 -51.48
C LEU A 3 68.09 -8.43 -51.85
N MET A 4 67.35 -9.23 -51.08
CA MET A 4 66.60 -8.87 -49.87
C MET A 4 65.35 -8.01 -50.13
N GLN A 5 64.19 -8.58 -49.81
CA GLN A 5 62.87 -7.93 -49.79
C GLN A 5 62.62 -7.17 -48.48
N THR A 6 61.99 -6.01 -48.58
CA THR A 6 61.16 -5.30 -47.56
C THR A 6 60.33 -4.26 -48.32
N HIS A 7 59.13 -3.80 -47.93
CA HIS A 7 58.29 -4.01 -46.75
C HIS A 7 56.80 -3.92 -47.16
N ARG A 8 55.87 -4.41 -46.30
CA ARG A 8 54.47 -3.95 -46.27
C ARG A 8 54.21 -3.27 -44.92
N MET A 9 53.38 -2.23 -44.95
CA MET A 9 53.13 -1.32 -43.83
C MET A 9 51.75 -1.60 -43.21
N MET A 10 51.70 -1.82 -41.90
CA MET A 10 50.47 -1.72 -41.11
C MET A 10 50.85 -1.36 -39.68
N ILE A 11 50.45 -0.16 -39.23
CA ILE A 11 50.72 0.35 -37.89
C ILE A 11 49.42 0.24 -37.08
N VAL A 12 49.48 -0.46 -35.97
CA VAL A 12 48.42 -0.51 -34.94
C VAL A 12 49.01 0.03 -33.64
N PRO A 13 48.48 1.13 -33.07
CA PRO A 13 48.84 1.56 -31.73
C PRO A 13 48.23 0.64 -30.66
N ARG A 14 48.99 0.41 -29.59
CA ARG A 14 48.62 -0.39 -28.41
C ARG A 14 48.55 0.54 -27.18
N TYR A 15 47.61 0.25 -26.26
CA TYR A 15 47.68 0.60 -24.82
C TYR A 15 47.71 2.14 -24.52
N THR A 16 47.49 2.66 -23.30
CA THR A 16 47.50 2.06 -21.95
C THR A 16 46.60 2.86 -20.98
N ASP A 17 45.97 2.14 -20.04
CA ASP A 17 45.75 2.46 -18.62
C ASP A 17 44.93 3.65 -18.06
N ARG A 18 44.62 3.47 -16.77
CA ARG A 18 43.77 4.22 -15.84
C ARG A 18 44.40 5.53 -15.33
N SER A 19 43.55 6.50 -15.00
CA SER A 19 43.56 7.15 -13.68
C SER A 19 42.23 7.89 -13.40
N LEU A 20 41.78 7.87 -12.15
CA LEU A 20 40.81 8.83 -11.64
C LEU A 20 41.38 10.25 -11.76
N ASP A 21 40.54 11.25 -11.99
CA ASP A 21 40.73 12.51 -11.25
C ASP A 21 39.42 13.28 -11.04
N TRP A 22 39.30 13.90 -9.87
CA TRP A 22 38.05 14.45 -9.33
C TRP A 22 38.04 15.97 -9.50
N SER A 23 37.18 16.51 -10.38
CA SER A 23 36.97 17.98 -10.44
C SER A 23 35.54 18.41 -10.82
N LEU A 24 34.71 18.45 -9.78
CA LEU A 24 33.70 19.48 -9.51
C LEU A 24 33.40 20.49 -10.64
N ARG A 25 32.40 20.21 -11.50
CA ARG A 25 31.64 21.25 -12.22
C ARG A 25 30.13 21.02 -12.17
N MET A 26 29.55 21.66 -11.16
CA MET A 26 28.12 21.92 -10.99
C MET A 26 27.51 22.47 -12.29
N THR A 27 26.66 21.68 -12.94
CA THR A 27 25.89 22.10 -14.12
C THR A 27 24.40 21.94 -13.80
N PHE A 28 23.83 23.00 -13.23
CA PHE A 28 22.40 23.07 -12.89
C PHE A 28 21.58 23.13 -14.18
N PHE A 29 21.09 21.99 -14.66
CA PHE A 29 20.14 21.90 -15.77
C PHE A 29 19.19 20.71 -15.56
N LEU A 30 18.07 20.95 -14.86
CA LEU A 30 16.86 20.19 -15.11
C LEU A 30 15.70 21.19 -15.22
N GLY A 31 15.16 21.31 -16.42
CA GLY A 31 14.07 22.23 -16.71
C GLY A 31 12.78 21.73 -16.06
N LEU A 32 12.24 22.52 -15.13
CA LEU A 32 10.95 22.26 -14.51
C LEU A 32 9.83 22.58 -15.52
N CYS A 33 9.53 21.62 -16.39
CA CYS A 33 8.51 21.76 -17.42
C CYS A 33 7.23 21.01 -17.03
N LEU A 34 6.13 21.75 -17.00
CA LEU A 34 4.73 21.34 -16.91
C LEU A 34 4.43 19.85 -17.15
N THR A 35 3.82 19.21 -16.15
CA THR A 35 2.53 18.52 -16.34
C THR A 35 1.56 18.95 -15.24
N ALA A 36 0.47 19.60 -15.65
CA ALA A 36 -0.74 19.81 -14.86
C ALA A 36 -1.91 19.27 -15.70
N LEU A 37 -3.03 18.93 -15.03
CA LEU A 37 -4.16 18.11 -15.55
C LEU A 37 -3.76 16.63 -15.74
N PHE A 38 -4.55 15.63 -15.34
CA PHE A 38 -5.96 15.56 -14.90
C PHE A 38 -6.05 14.66 -13.65
N LEU A 39 -7.16 14.52 -12.89
CA LEU A 39 -8.53 15.03 -12.99
C LEU A 39 -8.87 15.94 -11.77
N SER A 40 -10.16 16.17 -11.51
CA SER A 40 -10.76 16.76 -10.30
C SER A 40 -11.66 15.74 -9.61
N PRO A 41 -11.92 15.88 -8.31
CA PRO A 41 -13.28 15.77 -7.79
C PRO A 41 -13.83 17.19 -7.61
N THR A 42 -14.54 17.68 -8.63
CA THR A 42 -15.61 18.64 -8.35
C THR A 42 -16.68 17.83 -7.63
N ALA A 43 -16.65 17.84 -6.30
CA ALA A 43 -17.82 17.47 -5.53
C ALA A 43 -18.93 18.45 -5.94
N ASN A 44 -19.89 17.96 -6.73
CA ASN A 44 -21.05 18.71 -7.16
C ASN A 44 -21.95 18.91 -5.94
N ALA A 45 -21.67 19.96 -5.19
CA ALA A 45 -22.41 20.36 -4.01
C ALA A 45 -23.78 20.87 -4.45
N LEU A 46 -24.82 20.04 -4.28
CA LEU A 46 -26.21 20.37 -4.65
C LEU A 46 -26.70 21.58 -3.83
N THR A 47 -26.73 22.77 -4.43
CA THR A 47 -26.79 24.01 -3.66
C THR A 47 -28.08 24.21 -2.86
N ASN A 48 -27.93 24.43 -1.55
CA ASN A 48 -28.98 24.82 -0.59
C ASN A 48 -30.21 23.90 -0.55
N ALA A 49 -30.00 22.58 -0.46
CA ALA A 49 -31.06 21.66 -0.08
C ALA A 49 -31.50 21.89 1.38
N ARG A 50 -32.80 21.73 1.66
CA ARG A 50 -33.36 21.70 3.00
C ARG A 50 -33.68 20.26 3.40
N ILE A 51 -32.86 19.72 4.28
CA ILE A 51 -33.07 18.42 4.93
C ILE A 51 -33.98 18.65 6.14
N VAL A 52 -34.98 17.79 6.31
CA VAL A 52 -35.87 17.75 7.48
C VAL A 52 -35.79 16.37 8.12
N LEU A 53 -35.50 16.35 9.42
CA LEU A 53 -35.36 15.13 10.20
C LEU A 53 -36.70 14.71 10.84
N HIS A 54 -36.79 13.45 11.27
CA HIS A 54 -38.00 12.89 11.89
C HIS A 54 -38.41 13.56 13.23
N ASP A 55 -37.47 14.19 13.94
CA ASP A 55 -37.73 14.99 15.16
C ASP A 55 -38.28 16.40 14.87
N GLY A 56 -38.31 16.81 13.58
CA GLY A 56 -38.69 18.15 13.15
C GLY A 56 -37.53 19.14 13.02
N SER A 57 -36.31 18.74 13.37
CA SER A 57 -35.09 19.51 13.11
C SER A 57 -34.89 19.70 11.60
N SER A 58 -34.28 20.82 11.20
CA SER A 58 -34.05 21.12 9.79
C SER A 58 -32.68 21.74 9.57
N ILE A 59 -32.00 21.25 8.54
CA ILE A 59 -30.64 21.62 8.16
C ILE A 59 -30.68 22.14 6.73
N VAL A 60 -30.09 23.31 6.51
CA VAL A 60 -29.85 23.82 5.15
C VAL A 60 -28.38 23.55 4.84
N ALA A 61 -28.15 22.79 3.79
CA ALA A 61 -26.83 22.31 3.41
C ALA A 61 -26.79 21.97 1.92
N ASP A 62 -25.58 21.87 1.40
CA ASP A 62 -25.35 21.24 0.12
C ASP A 62 -25.18 19.73 0.33
N ILE A 63 -25.89 18.91 -0.45
CA ILE A 63 -25.68 17.46 -0.44
C ILE A 63 -24.42 17.17 -1.26
N VAL A 64 -23.45 16.53 -0.62
CA VAL A 64 -22.12 16.24 -1.20
C VAL A 64 -22.03 14.78 -1.64
N ASP A 65 -22.54 13.87 -0.82
CA ASP A 65 -22.42 12.43 -1.03
C ASP A 65 -23.56 11.67 -0.34
N TYR A 66 -23.82 10.44 -0.77
CA TYR A 66 -24.70 9.47 -0.12
C TYR A 66 -24.05 8.10 -0.28
N ARG A 67 -23.67 7.43 0.81
CA ARG A 67 -23.08 6.07 0.82
C ARG A 67 -23.34 5.40 2.16
N GLY A 68 -23.51 4.08 2.17
CA GLY A 68 -23.56 3.29 3.41
C GLY A 68 -24.68 3.73 4.37
N ASP A 69 -25.87 4.04 3.82
CA ASP A 69 -27.03 4.56 4.53
C ASP A 69 -26.80 5.91 5.27
N GLN A 70 -25.74 6.65 4.93
CA GLN A 70 -25.47 8.01 5.40
C GLN A 70 -25.46 9.02 4.25
N ILE A 71 -25.91 10.24 4.54
CA ILE A 71 -25.75 11.40 3.66
C ILE A 71 -24.65 12.32 4.22
N THR A 72 -23.78 12.81 3.35
CA THR A 72 -22.73 13.78 3.69
C THR A 72 -23.16 15.16 3.26
N LEU A 73 -23.18 16.09 4.21
CA LEU A 73 -23.65 17.47 4.02
C LEU A 73 -22.54 18.49 4.22
N SER A 74 -22.44 19.45 3.30
CA SER A 74 -21.65 20.66 3.45
C SER A 74 -22.55 21.80 3.93
N THR A 75 -22.35 22.22 5.18
CA THR A 75 -23.05 23.33 5.83
C THR A 75 -22.12 24.54 5.98
N SER A 76 -22.67 25.65 6.47
CA SER A 76 -21.89 26.84 6.84
C SER A 76 -20.93 26.64 8.03
N PHE A 77 -21.06 25.53 8.78
CA PHE A 77 -20.30 25.26 10.00
C PHE A 77 -19.54 23.92 10.00
N SER A 78 -19.86 22.98 9.09
CA SER A 78 -19.12 21.74 8.87
C SER A 78 -19.20 21.36 7.40
N ARG A 79 -18.08 20.95 6.79
CA ARG A 79 -18.05 20.49 5.40
C ARG A 79 -18.31 18.99 5.23
N ASP A 80 -18.30 18.24 6.33
CA ASP A 80 -18.46 16.78 6.37
C ASP A 80 -19.45 16.39 7.49
N LEU A 81 -20.65 16.97 7.47
CA LEU A 81 -21.71 16.60 8.41
C LEU A 81 -22.41 15.33 7.90
N LYS A 82 -22.02 14.18 8.45
CA LYS A 82 -22.63 12.87 8.15
C LYS A 82 -23.89 12.67 8.98
N ILE A 83 -24.98 12.27 8.33
CA ILE A 83 -26.28 11.99 8.96
C ILE A 83 -26.81 10.64 8.48
N ASP A 84 -27.20 9.79 9.43
CA ASP A 84 -27.91 8.53 9.15
C ASP A 84 -29.25 8.81 8.44
N THR A 85 -29.45 8.17 7.30
CA THR A 85 -30.60 8.41 6.42
C THR A 85 -31.92 7.94 7.05
N ALA A 86 -31.90 7.04 8.03
CA ALA A 86 -33.07 6.66 8.83
C ALA A 86 -33.57 7.80 9.74
N LEU A 87 -32.79 8.88 9.93
CA LEU A 87 -33.22 10.09 10.63
C LEU A 87 -33.89 11.10 9.68
N ILE A 88 -33.75 10.93 8.36
CA ILE A 88 -34.19 11.90 7.35
C ILE A 88 -35.62 11.59 6.90
N LYS A 89 -36.48 12.58 7.05
CA LYS A 89 -37.89 12.50 6.64
C LYS A 89 -38.12 13.05 5.23
N ASP A 90 -37.63 14.26 4.97
CA ASP A 90 -37.85 14.99 3.73
C ASP A 90 -36.54 15.66 3.27
N ILE A 91 -36.29 15.69 1.96
CA ILE A 91 -35.22 16.47 1.30
C ILE A 91 -35.89 17.35 0.25
N GLN A 92 -35.76 18.66 0.41
CA GLN A 92 -36.30 19.67 -0.50
C GLN A 92 -35.12 20.35 -1.20
N ALA A 93 -34.92 20.07 -2.48
CA ALA A 93 -33.95 20.78 -3.31
C ALA A 93 -34.34 22.25 -3.51
N SER A 94 -33.35 23.10 -3.80
CA SER A 94 -33.59 24.51 -4.13
C SER A 94 -34.33 24.63 -5.48
N ALA A 95 -35.12 25.69 -5.66
CA ALA A 95 -35.82 25.95 -6.93
C ALA A 95 -34.87 26.29 -8.09
N ASP A 96 -33.62 26.62 -7.79
CA ASP A 96 -32.55 26.83 -8.78
C ASP A 96 -31.71 25.56 -9.05
N ASP A 97 -31.97 24.47 -8.34
CA ASP A 97 -31.27 23.19 -8.54
C ASP A 97 -31.69 22.55 -9.87
N ARG A 98 -30.70 22.30 -10.73
CA ARG A 98 -30.86 21.74 -12.08
C ARG A 98 -29.83 20.65 -12.38
N GLU A 99 -29.02 20.25 -11.39
CA GLU A 99 -27.98 19.26 -11.63
C GLU A 99 -28.59 17.85 -11.61
N VAL A 100 -28.39 17.14 -12.72
CA VAL A 100 -28.76 15.73 -12.83
C VAL A 100 -27.78 14.93 -11.98
N SER A 101 -28.28 14.26 -10.96
CA SER A 101 -27.52 13.35 -10.11
C SER A 101 -27.65 11.92 -10.62
N THR A 102 -26.54 11.19 -10.66
CA THR A 102 -26.56 9.74 -10.97
C THR A 102 -26.70 8.97 -9.68
N LEU A 103 -27.72 8.12 -9.55
CA LEU A 103 -27.88 7.20 -8.43
C LEU A 103 -27.49 5.78 -8.83
N LEU A 104 -26.76 5.09 -7.96
CA LEU A 104 -26.69 3.63 -7.93
C LEU A 104 -27.68 3.13 -6.89
N LEU A 105 -28.55 2.20 -7.28
CA LEU A 105 -29.50 1.54 -6.39
C LEU A 105 -28.92 0.23 -5.85
N LYS A 106 -29.44 -0.25 -4.71
CA LYS A 106 -29.02 -1.52 -4.08
C LYS A 106 -29.32 -2.77 -4.93
N ASP A 107 -30.14 -2.64 -5.96
CA ASP A 107 -30.39 -3.67 -6.99
C ASP A 107 -29.41 -3.61 -8.19
N GLY A 108 -28.45 -2.69 -8.15
CA GLY A 108 -27.44 -2.47 -9.19
C GLY A 108 -27.92 -1.62 -10.38
N ARG A 109 -29.18 -1.16 -10.40
CA ARG A 109 -29.65 -0.22 -11.43
C ARG A 109 -29.00 1.15 -11.25
N ARG A 110 -28.74 1.81 -12.37
CA ARG A 110 -28.29 3.20 -12.43
C ARG A 110 -29.44 4.06 -12.89
N VAL A 111 -29.73 5.14 -12.18
CA VAL A 111 -30.82 6.05 -12.52
C VAL A 111 -30.37 7.49 -12.39
N GLU A 112 -30.60 8.29 -13.43
CA GLU A 112 -30.44 9.73 -13.38
C GLU A 112 -31.68 10.36 -12.73
N THR A 113 -31.50 11.23 -11.75
CA THR A 113 -32.58 11.99 -11.08
C THR A 113 -32.28 13.47 -11.07
N ALA A 114 -33.31 14.31 -11.16
CA ALA A 114 -33.17 15.76 -11.20
C ALA A 114 -34.37 16.48 -10.55
N PRO A 115 -34.15 17.31 -9.51
CA PRO A 115 -33.11 17.20 -8.48
C PRO A 115 -33.47 16.11 -7.43
N MET A 116 -32.58 15.86 -6.45
CA MET A 116 -32.78 14.82 -5.42
C MET A 116 -33.90 15.18 -4.42
N MET A 117 -35.16 14.90 -4.80
CA MET A 117 -36.34 15.20 -3.99
C MET A 117 -36.81 13.98 -3.19
N VAL A 118 -36.85 14.10 -1.86
CA VAL A 118 -37.39 13.06 -0.97
C VAL A 118 -38.58 13.62 -0.19
N THR A 119 -39.71 12.92 -0.22
CA THR A 119 -40.90 13.26 0.55
C THR A 119 -41.35 12.03 1.33
N SER A 120 -41.40 12.11 2.66
CA SER A 120 -41.75 10.98 3.55
C SER A 120 -40.94 9.71 3.27
N GLY A 121 -39.63 9.85 3.05
CA GLY A 121 -38.69 8.76 2.80
C GLY A 121 -38.77 8.12 1.40
N ILE A 122 -39.61 8.61 0.48
CA ILE A 122 -39.69 8.15 -0.92
C ILE A 122 -39.25 9.23 -1.91
N MET A 123 -38.71 8.79 -3.04
CA MET A 123 -38.19 9.61 -4.13
C MET A 123 -38.85 9.16 -5.45
N ALA A 124 -39.19 10.13 -6.30
CA ALA A 124 -39.55 9.86 -7.69
C ALA A 124 -38.31 9.97 -8.58
N LEU A 125 -38.14 9.01 -9.48
CA LEU A 125 -37.08 8.95 -10.47
C LEU A 125 -37.50 9.64 -11.77
N SER A 126 -36.55 9.96 -12.66
CA SER A 126 -36.83 10.70 -13.91
C SER A 126 -37.74 9.95 -14.90
N ASP A 127 -37.86 8.64 -14.76
CA ASP A 127 -38.77 7.77 -15.54
C ASP A 127 -40.18 7.63 -14.91
N GLY A 128 -40.38 8.20 -13.71
CA GLY A 128 -41.62 8.12 -12.94
C GLY A 128 -41.72 6.93 -11.99
N GLU A 129 -40.69 6.09 -11.86
CA GLU A 129 -40.63 5.08 -10.80
C GLU A 129 -40.51 5.74 -9.42
N ILE A 130 -41.11 5.13 -8.40
CA ILE A 130 -41.03 5.59 -7.00
C ILE A 130 -40.24 4.56 -6.19
N ILE A 131 -39.11 4.99 -5.65
CA ILE A 131 -38.23 4.20 -4.77
C ILE A 131 -38.20 4.79 -3.36
N LYS A 132 -37.70 4.05 -2.37
CA LYS A 132 -37.36 4.63 -1.07
C LYS A 132 -35.95 5.23 -1.13
N LEU A 133 -35.69 6.23 -0.30
CA LEU A 133 -34.32 6.73 -0.07
C LEU A 133 -33.40 5.59 0.39
N ALA A 134 -33.90 4.66 1.21
CA ALA A 134 -33.15 3.50 1.70
C ALA A 134 -32.86 2.41 0.63
N ASP A 135 -33.43 2.52 -0.58
CA ASP A 135 -33.15 1.61 -1.70
C ASP A 135 -31.99 2.13 -2.58
N VAL A 136 -31.55 3.39 -2.36
CA VAL A 136 -30.33 3.97 -2.94
C VAL A 136 -29.11 3.37 -2.24
N ASP A 137 -28.04 3.09 -3.01
CA ASP A 137 -26.73 2.68 -2.49
C ASP A 137 -25.75 3.85 -2.50
N LYS A 138 -25.63 4.54 -3.65
CA LYS A 138 -24.65 5.61 -3.87
C LYS A 138 -25.20 6.79 -4.66
N LEU A 139 -24.85 8.01 -4.25
CA LEU A 139 -24.98 9.22 -5.06
C LEU A 139 -23.67 9.47 -5.83
N ASN A 140 -23.79 9.79 -7.12
CA ASN A 140 -22.69 10.05 -8.04
C ASN A 140 -21.55 9.01 -7.91
N PRO A 141 -21.84 7.73 -8.22
CA PRO A 141 -20.85 6.66 -8.11
C PRO A 141 -19.66 6.88 -9.04
N GLU A 142 -18.46 6.58 -8.57
CA GLU A 142 -17.25 6.58 -9.38
C GLU A 142 -17.26 5.44 -10.42
N PRO A 143 -16.49 5.54 -11.52
CA PRO A 143 -16.50 4.51 -12.57
C PRO A 143 -16.25 3.10 -12.05
N TRP A 144 -15.28 2.92 -11.16
CA TRP A 144 -14.94 1.61 -10.59
C TRP A 144 -16.08 1.00 -9.76
N GLU A 145 -16.88 1.83 -9.07
CA GLU A 145 -18.06 1.39 -8.31
C GLU A 145 -19.20 0.90 -9.21
N MET A 146 -19.19 1.33 -10.48
CA MET A 146 -20.06 0.84 -11.54
C MET A 146 -19.43 -0.33 -12.33
N GLY A 147 -18.34 -0.93 -11.84
CA GLY A 147 -17.60 -2.00 -12.50
C GLY A 147 -16.77 -1.55 -13.71
N GLN A 148 -16.42 -0.26 -13.80
CA GLN A 148 -15.63 0.30 -14.91
C GLN A 148 -14.22 0.68 -14.43
N GLY A 149 -13.30 -0.28 -14.53
CA GLY A 149 -11.92 -0.11 -14.07
C GLY A 149 -11.78 -0.32 -12.56
N TYR A 150 -10.84 0.41 -11.96
CA TYR A 150 -10.39 0.22 -10.58
C TYR A 150 -10.22 1.56 -9.87
N ALA A 151 -10.59 1.63 -8.59
CA ALA A 151 -10.03 2.60 -7.67
C ALA A 151 -8.57 2.22 -7.42
N TRP A 152 -7.66 3.17 -7.59
CA TRP A 152 -6.24 2.97 -7.30
C TRP A 152 -5.86 3.82 -6.10
N LYS A 153 -5.37 3.17 -5.04
CA LYS A 153 -4.88 3.83 -3.82
C LYS A 153 -3.56 3.21 -3.39
N GLY A 154 -2.79 3.93 -2.58
CA GLY A 154 -1.58 3.37 -2.00
C GLY A 154 -0.82 4.29 -1.07
N LEU A 155 0.33 3.79 -0.63
CA LEU A 155 1.31 4.47 0.21
C LEU A 155 2.71 4.04 -0.24
N ALA A 156 3.54 5.01 -0.63
CA ALA A 156 4.97 4.82 -0.81
C ALA A 156 5.70 5.55 0.32
N SER A 157 6.55 4.88 1.08
CA SER A 157 7.23 5.44 2.24
C SER A 157 8.68 5.00 2.34
N ALA A 158 9.49 5.81 3.01
CA ALA A 158 10.89 5.50 3.26
C ALA A 158 11.35 5.98 4.65
N ALA A 159 12.34 5.29 5.21
CA ALA A 159 13.10 5.70 6.38
C ALA A 159 14.60 5.75 6.02
N PHE A 160 15.33 6.63 6.69
CA PHE A 160 16.75 6.87 6.42
C PHE A 160 17.48 7.19 7.73
N THR A 161 18.59 6.52 7.99
CA THR A 161 19.51 6.87 9.09
C THR A 161 20.88 7.20 8.52
N PHE A 162 21.44 8.33 8.96
CA PHE A 162 22.82 8.73 8.64
C PHE A 162 23.58 9.04 9.93
N ALA A 163 24.25 8.05 10.51
CA ALA A 163 25.08 8.23 11.70
C ALA A 163 26.51 8.59 11.31
N ARG A 164 27.11 9.58 11.97
CA ARG A 164 28.50 10.01 11.74
C ARG A 164 29.22 10.29 13.06
N GLY A 165 30.48 9.86 13.18
CA GLY A 165 31.36 10.20 14.30
C GLY A 165 32.01 8.97 14.95
N ASN A 166 31.57 8.62 16.16
CA ASN A 166 32.10 7.42 16.86
C ASN A 166 31.67 6.11 16.18
N THR A 167 30.50 6.14 15.53
CA THR A 167 29.96 5.08 14.67
C THR A 167 29.51 5.75 13.38
N ASP A 168 29.94 5.21 12.25
CA ASP A 168 29.51 5.65 10.92
C ASP A 168 28.63 4.55 10.30
N SER A 169 27.34 4.84 10.11
CA SER A 169 26.38 3.95 9.45
C SER A 169 25.43 4.72 8.53
N ASP A 170 24.99 4.04 7.47
CA ASP A 170 23.89 4.46 6.60
C ASP A 170 22.85 3.35 6.57
N GLN A 171 21.57 3.73 6.69
CA GLN A 171 20.41 2.82 6.60
C GLN A 171 19.39 3.40 5.64
N LEU A 172 18.72 2.53 4.87
CA LEU A 172 17.71 2.88 3.88
C LEU A 172 16.61 1.82 3.84
N ASP A 173 15.41 2.21 4.27
CA ASP A 173 14.22 1.38 4.17
C ASP A 173 13.26 2.02 3.17
N VAL A 174 12.75 1.25 2.22
CA VAL A 174 11.71 1.69 1.27
C VAL A 174 10.57 0.69 1.32
N ALA A 175 9.33 1.17 1.35
CA ALA A 175 8.15 0.33 1.20
C ALA A 175 7.13 0.97 0.25
N VAL A 176 6.44 0.13 -0.51
CA VAL A 176 5.33 0.52 -1.38
C VAL A 176 4.18 -0.46 -1.14
N ASN A 177 3.04 0.05 -0.71
CA ASN A 177 1.80 -0.69 -0.55
C ASN A 177 0.76 -0.09 -1.50
N THR A 178 0.22 -0.85 -2.43
CA THR A 178 -0.78 -0.35 -3.39
C THR A 178 -1.89 -1.36 -3.60
N GLN A 179 -3.10 -0.83 -3.84
CA GLN A 179 -4.31 -1.61 -4.01
C GLN A 179 -5.14 -1.08 -5.17
N PHE A 180 -5.69 -2.00 -5.96
CA PHE A 180 -6.65 -1.72 -7.01
C PHE A 180 -7.96 -2.41 -6.64
N ASP A 181 -9.01 -1.63 -6.36
CA ASP A 181 -10.32 -2.14 -5.97
C ASP A 181 -11.32 -2.02 -7.13
N SER A 182 -12.07 -3.09 -7.41
CA SER A 182 -13.24 -3.09 -8.29
C SER A 182 -14.44 -3.72 -7.58
N THR A 183 -15.59 -3.85 -8.25
CA THR A 183 -16.82 -4.41 -7.64
C THR A 183 -16.79 -5.92 -7.41
N ARG A 184 -15.92 -6.64 -8.13
CA ARG A 184 -15.81 -8.11 -8.08
C ARG A 184 -14.45 -8.61 -7.60
N ASP A 185 -13.45 -7.74 -7.56
CA ASP A 185 -12.08 -8.16 -7.31
C ASP A 185 -11.21 -7.04 -6.74
N ARG A 186 -10.11 -7.45 -6.11
CA ARG A 186 -9.10 -6.57 -5.52
C ARG A 186 -7.71 -7.13 -5.84
N ILE A 187 -6.83 -6.28 -6.34
CA ILE A 187 -5.40 -6.59 -6.51
C ILE A 187 -4.63 -5.83 -5.43
N THR A 188 -3.77 -6.53 -4.69
CA THR A 188 -2.85 -5.90 -3.72
C THR A 188 -1.41 -6.22 -4.11
N LEU A 189 -0.56 -5.20 -4.12
CA LEU A 189 0.89 -5.33 -4.29
C LEU A 189 1.57 -4.64 -3.10
N ARG A 190 2.48 -5.35 -2.45
CA ARG A 190 3.35 -4.83 -1.39
C ARG A 190 4.80 -5.12 -1.77
N ALA A 191 5.68 -4.17 -1.52
CA ALA A 191 7.11 -4.34 -1.74
C ALA A 191 7.89 -3.60 -0.66
N ASN A 192 8.95 -4.21 -0.15
CA ASN A 192 9.89 -3.62 0.80
C ASN A 192 11.33 -3.92 0.39
N VAL A 193 12.23 -2.99 0.70
CA VAL A 193 13.67 -3.08 0.48
C VAL A 193 14.37 -2.42 1.67
N GLU A 194 15.36 -3.11 2.24
CA GLU A 194 16.21 -2.62 3.33
C GLU A 194 17.68 -2.75 2.92
N GLN A 195 18.45 -1.67 3.09
CA GLN A 195 19.88 -1.61 2.76
C GLN A 195 20.67 -0.84 3.81
N ASP A 196 21.39 -1.58 4.64
CA ASP A 196 22.20 -1.02 5.72
C ASP A 196 23.68 -1.29 5.52
N SER A 197 24.51 -0.33 5.92
CA SER A 197 25.96 -0.50 6.00
C SER A 197 26.58 0.26 7.16
N SER A 198 27.56 -0.37 7.80
CA SER A 198 28.27 0.16 8.97
C SER A 198 29.79 0.05 8.79
N VAL A 199 30.54 1.00 9.36
CA VAL A 199 32.01 0.95 9.35
C VAL A 199 32.51 0.03 10.47
N VAL A 200 33.07 -1.12 10.08
CA VAL A 200 33.70 -2.09 10.98
C VAL A 200 35.21 -1.81 11.03
N SER A 201 35.79 -1.89 12.23
CA SER A 201 37.24 -1.75 12.44
C SER A 201 37.83 -3.10 12.80
N VAL A 202 38.62 -3.67 11.90
CA VAL A 202 39.30 -4.96 12.07
C VAL A 202 40.76 -4.71 12.44
N GLN A 203 41.26 -5.38 13.48
CA GLN A 203 42.69 -5.42 13.75
C GLN A 203 43.33 -6.52 12.91
N THR A 204 44.28 -6.15 12.05
CA THR A 204 45.07 -7.05 11.23
C THR A 204 46.51 -7.02 11.73
N GLU A 205 47.16 -8.18 11.86
CA GLU A 205 48.60 -8.23 12.07
C GLU A 205 49.31 -7.74 10.79
N GLY A 206 49.91 -6.56 10.87
CA GLY A 206 50.82 -6.07 9.84
C GLY A 206 52.16 -6.80 9.87
N ASN A 207 52.90 -6.72 8.77
CA ASN A 207 54.31 -7.14 8.78
C ASN A 207 55.08 -6.41 9.90
N GLU A 208 56.04 -7.10 10.49
CA GLU A 208 56.82 -6.66 11.67
C GLU A 208 56.04 -6.61 13.00
N GLY A 209 54.85 -7.21 13.10
CA GLY A 209 54.14 -7.38 14.39
C GLY A 209 53.52 -6.09 14.92
N THR A 210 53.13 -5.20 14.01
CA THR A 210 52.33 -4.00 14.33
C THR A 210 50.85 -4.30 14.08
N ASN A 211 49.98 -3.97 15.04
CA ASN A 211 48.54 -4.10 14.83
C ASN A 211 48.04 -2.94 13.98
N GLU A 212 47.63 -3.22 12.74
CA GLU A 212 47.00 -2.23 11.86
C GLU A 212 45.48 -2.27 12.05
N VAL A 213 44.85 -1.11 12.22
CA VAL A 213 43.37 -1.01 12.29
C VAL A 213 42.85 -0.67 10.90
N VAL A 214 42.39 -1.69 10.18
CA VAL A 214 41.72 -1.53 8.89
C VAL A 214 40.25 -1.19 9.14
N ARG A 215 39.79 -0.06 8.61
CA ARG A 215 38.38 0.32 8.64
C ARG A 215 37.76 0.01 7.28
N SER A 216 36.75 -0.84 7.27
CA SER A 216 35.98 -1.19 6.07
C SER A 216 34.51 -0.87 6.29
N ARG A 217 33.77 -0.56 5.21
CA ARG A 217 32.32 -0.47 5.25
C ARG A 217 31.76 -1.82 4.85
N GLU A 218 31.08 -2.47 5.78
CA GLU A 218 30.43 -3.75 5.58
C GLU A 218 28.91 -3.55 5.56
N PRO A 219 28.16 -4.28 4.72
CA PRO A 219 26.71 -4.35 4.82
C PRO A 219 26.29 -4.94 6.18
N SER A 220 25.15 -4.51 6.70
CA SER A 220 24.52 -5.06 7.91
C SER A 220 23.08 -5.53 7.72
N ALA A 221 22.40 -5.06 6.67
CA ALA A 221 21.13 -5.58 6.16
C ALA A 221 21.14 -5.42 4.62
N ASP A 222 20.55 -6.39 3.92
CA ASP A 222 20.50 -6.48 2.45
C ASP A 222 19.36 -7.47 2.12
N ASN A 223 18.13 -6.96 2.24
CA ASN A 223 16.91 -7.75 2.04
C ASN A 223 15.88 -7.01 1.17
N TRP A 224 15.00 -7.78 0.55
CA TRP A 224 13.82 -7.27 -0.14
C TRP A 224 12.74 -8.35 -0.22
N GLN A 225 11.47 -7.93 -0.26
CA GLN A 225 10.32 -8.81 -0.48
C GLN A 225 9.31 -8.11 -1.40
N VAL A 226 8.61 -8.89 -2.23
CA VAL A 226 7.44 -8.45 -3.01
C VAL A 226 6.31 -9.47 -2.83
N VAL A 227 5.19 -9.03 -2.26
CA VAL A 227 3.97 -9.81 -2.08
C VAL A 227 2.89 -9.31 -3.04
N THR A 228 2.29 -10.21 -3.81
CA THR A 228 1.14 -9.93 -4.68
C THR A 228 -0.05 -10.79 -4.29
N LYS A 229 -1.25 -10.21 -4.32
CA LYS A 229 -2.51 -10.89 -4.05
C LYS A 229 -3.56 -10.51 -5.10
N TYR A 230 -4.41 -11.47 -5.44
CA TYR A 230 -5.64 -11.25 -6.18
C TYR A 230 -6.80 -11.87 -5.38
N ASP A 231 -7.80 -11.05 -5.06
CA ASP A 231 -9.04 -11.43 -4.39
C ASP A 231 -10.21 -11.36 -5.37
N TYR A 232 -11.15 -12.31 -5.25
CA TYR A 232 -12.41 -12.34 -5.97
C TYR A 232 -13.58 -12.42 -4.96
N TYR A 233 -14.40 -11.38 -4.92
CA TYR A 233 -15.51 -11.24 -3.98
C TYR A 233 -16.71 -12.10 -4.40
N LEU A 234 -17.25 -12.89 -3.45
CA LEU A 234 -18.34 -13.83 -3.71
C LEU A 234 -19.70 -13.11 -3.70
N GLU A 235 -20.48 -13.29 -4.76
CA GLU A 235 -21.77 -12.58 -4.97
C GLU A 235 -22.76 -12.77 -3.82
N ASP A 236 -23.02 -14.02 -3.43
CA ASP A 236 -24.00 -14.35 -2.40
C ASP A 236 -23.51 -14.00 -0.98
N TRP A 237 -22.19 -13.94 -0.79
CA TRP A 237 -21.52 -13.86 0.52
C TRP A 237 -20.63 -12.61 0.56
N THR A 238 -21.26 -11.43 0.63
CA THR A 238 -20.64 -10.09 0.48
C THR A 238 -19.38 -9.81 1.30
N ASN A 239 -19.19 -10.48 2.44
CA ASN A 239 -18.02 -10.33 3.31
C ASN A 239 -16.93 -11.39 3.06
N HIS A 240 -17.02 -12.19 1.99
CA HIS A 240 -16.18 -13.35 1.73
C HIS A 240 -15.58 -13.30 0.33
N TYR A 241 -14.36 -13.80 0.20
CA TYR A 241 -13.63 -13.82 -1.06
C TYR A 241 -12.75 -15.07 -1.16
N LEU A 242 -12.45 -15.46 -2.40
CA LEU A 242 -11.40 -16.42 -2.71
C LEU A 242 -10.25 -15.68 -3.36
N GLY A 243 -9.02 -16.08 -3.11
CA GLY A 243 -7.86 -15.42 -3.68
C GLY A 243 -6.67 -16.32 -3.91
N VAL A 244 -5.64 -15.73 -4.51
CA VAL A 244 -4.31 -16.33 -4.69
C VAL A 244 -3.26 -15.33 -4.24
N ASN A 245 -2.32 -15.78 -3.41
CA ASN A 245 -1.17 -14.99 -2.97
C ASN A 245 0.11 -15.55 -3.57
N ALA A 246 1.05 -14.66 -3.82
CA ALA A 246 2.43 -14.99 -4.16
C ALA A 246 3.37 -14.07 -3.40
N SER A 247 4.53 -14.58 -3.01
CA SER A 247 5.66 -13.78 -2.52
C SER A 247 6.95 -14.22 -3.18
N VAL A 248 7.87 -13.27 -3.33
CA VAL A 248 9.28 -13.50 -3.60
C VAL A 248 10.10 -12.61 -2.67
N GLU A 249 11.10 -13.17 -2.01
CA GLU A 249 11.99 -12.45 -1.09
C GLU A 249 13.43 -12.94 -1.20
N ALA A 250 14.38 -12.09 -0.81
CA ALA A 250 15.74 -12.51 -0.53
C ALA A 250 16.25 -11.79 0.72
N ASP A 251 17.01 -12.49 1.55
CA ASP A 251 17.68 -11.94 2.73
C ASP A 251 19.03 -12.62 2.91
N LYS A 252 20.08 -11.87 2.57
CA LYS A 252 21.48 -12.29 2.68
C LYS A 252 21.91 -12.57 4.11
N PHE A 253 21.31 -11.90 5.10
CA PHE A 253 21.63 -12.07 6.51
C PHE A 253 20.91 -13.26 7.13
N ALA A 254 19.74 -13.66 6.62
CA ALA A 254 19.08 -14.93 6.94
C ALA A 254 19.64 -16.17 6.18
N ASP A 255 20.60 -15.98 5.26
CA ASP A 255 21.10 -17.00 4.30
C ASP A 255 20.16 -17.31 3.12
N ILE A 256 19.06 -16.57 2.96
CA ILE A 256 18.05 -16.77 1.91
C ILE A 256 18.52 -16.10 0.61
N ARG A 257 18.86 -16.91 -0.39
CA ARG A 257 19.20 -16.45 -1.75
C ARG A 257 17.95 -16.02 -2.52
N LEU A 258 16.90 -16.82 -2.40
CA LEU A 258 15.55 -16.53 -2.88
C LEU A 258 14.57 -17.45 -2.13
N ARG A 259 13.56 -16.89 -1.48
CA ARG A 259 12.37 -17.66 -1.08
C ARG A 259 11.20 -17.21 -1.94
N SER A 260 10.37 -18.15 -2.36
CA SER A 260 9.11 -17.87 -3.03
C SER A 260 7.98 -18.69 -2.44
N TYR A 261 6.76 -18.16 -2.49
CA TYR A 261 5.56 -18.95 -2.24
C TYR A 261 4.44 -18.61 -3.22
N LEU A 262 3.54 -19.56 -3.46
CA LEU A 262 2.33 -19.39 -4.25
C LEU A 262 1.20 -20.26 -3.68
N GLY A 263 0.00 -19.71 -3.48
CA GLY A 263 -1.10 -20.46 -2.87
C GLY A 263 -2.50 -19.87 -3.02
N PRO A 264 -3.55 -20.71 -3.12
CA PRO A 264 -4.93 -20.25 -2.96
C PRO A 264 -5.28 -20.06 -1.48
N TYR A 265 -6.15 -19.09 -1.20
CA TYR A 265 -6.73 -18.87 0.12
C TYR A 265 -8.21 -18.47 0.05
N TYR A 266 -8.86 -18.61 1.20
CA TYR A 266 -10.19 -18.08 1.47
C TYR A 266 -10.07 -16.93 2.46
N GLY A 267 -10.68 -15.80 2.12
CA GLY A 267 -10.65 -14.57 2.90
C GLY A 267 -12.03 -14.15 3.38
N ARG A 268 -12.04 -13.41 4.49
CA ARG A 268 -13.25 -12.83 5.05
C ARG A 268 -12.97 -11.46 5.67
N LYS A 269 -13.82 -10.48 5.34
CA LYS A 269 -13.97 -9.24 6.10
C LYS A 269 -14.54 -9.58 7.49
N LEU A 270 -13.70 -9.54 8.52
CA LEU A 270 -14.07 -9.76 9.91
C LEU A 270 -14.73 -8.51 10.50
N PHE A 271 -14.30 -7.33 10.07
CA PHE A 271 -14.88 -6.03 10.40
C PHE A 271 -14.72 -5.06 9.23
N ASP A 272 -15.76 -4.28 8.92
CA ASP A 272 -15.73 -3.20 7.93
C ASP A 272 -16.72 -2.13 8.43
N GLY A 273 -16.24 -0.95 8.82
CA GLY A 273 -17.07 0.05 9.48
C GLY A 273 -16.39 1.40 9.70
N ALA A 274 -17.14 2.35 10.26
CA ALA A 274 -16.78 3.77 10.31
C ALA A 274 -15.54 4.15 11.15
N TRP A 275 -14.87 3.19 11.81
CA TRP A 275 -13.66 3.43 12.60
C TRP A 275 -12.52 2.46 12.26
N GLY A 276 -12.66 1.64 11.22
CA GLY A 276 -11.63 0.69 10.79
C GLY A 276 -12.14 -0.50 9.98
N LYS A 277 -11.21 -1.35 9.58
CA LYS A 277 -11.42 -2.60 8.84
C LYS A 277 -10.50 -3.69 9.37
N LEU A 278 -10.93 -4.95 9.26
CA LEU A 278 -10.14 -6.12 9.62
C LEU A 278 -10.49 -7.27 8.67
N ASP A 279 -9.52 -7.71 7.89
CA ASP A 279 -9.58 -8.87 7.01
C ASP A 279 -8.82 -10.05 7.64
N GLY A 280 -9.35 -11.25 7.50
CA GLY A 280 -8.73 -12.50 7.94
C GLY A 280 -8.79 -13.57 6.87
N GLU A 281 -7.67 -14.24 6.63
CA GLU A 281 -7.48 -15.17 5.50
C GLU A 281 -6.82 -16.47 5.97
N LEU A 282 -7.18 -17.58 5.31
CA LEU A 282 -6.62 -18.90 5.55
C LEU A 282 -6.47 -19.66 4.22
N GLY A 283 -5.31 -20.25 3.98
CA GLY A 283 -5.00 -20.92 2.71
C GLY A 283 -3.91 -21.99 2.83
N PHE A 284 -3.44 -22.41 1.66
CA PHE A 284 -2.31 -23.32 1.51
C PHE A 284 -1.36 -22.76 0.47
N VAL A 285 -0.05 -22.84 0.74
CA VAL A 285 1.01 -22.33 -0.14
C VAL A 285 2.01 -23.44 -0.46
N TRP A 286 2.51 -23.47 -1.68
CA TRP A 286 3.78 -24.13 -1.98
C TRP A 286 4.89 -23.14 -1.67
N VAL A 287 5.91 -23.55 -0.90
CA VAL A 287 7.06 -22.73 -0.53
C VAL A 287 8.34 -23.38 -1.06
N ASP A 288 9.17 -22.58 -1.71
CA ASP A 288 10.47 -22.96 -2.26
C ASP A 288 11.51 -21.97 -1.73
N THR A 289 12.58 -22.46 -1.12
CA THR A 289 13.67 -21.64 -0.55
C THR A 289 15.03 -22.12 -1.04
N ASP A 290 15.63 -21.29 -1.89
CA ASP A 290 17.03 -21.30 -2.27
C ASP A 290 17.87 -20.63 -1.17
N PHE A 291 18.89 -21.31 -0.64
CA PHE A 291 19.82 -20.75 0.34
C PHE A 291 21.18 -20.39 -0.28
N PHE A 292 22.00 -19.57 0.40
CA PHE A 292 23.38 -19.31 0.00
C PHE A 292 24.34 -20.43 0.42
N ASN A 293 24.17 -20.98 1.63
CA ASN A 293 25.08 -21.96 2.23
C ASN A 293 24.36 -23.18 2.83
N ALA A 294 23.11 -23.02 3.30
CA ALA A 294 22.28 -24.14 3.74
C ALA A 294 21.77 -25.00 2.55
N GLN A 295 21.06 -26.08 2.86
CA GLN A 295 20.42 -26.93 1.85
C GLN A 295 19.08 -26.32 1.43
N ASP A 296 18.84 -26.22 0.13
CA ASP A 296 17.58 -25.73 -0.46
C ASP A 296 16.37 -26.59 0.00
N THR A 297 15.23 -25.95 0.27
CA THR A 297 14.02 -26.60 0.82
C THR A 297 12.77 -26.31 0.00
N GLU A 298 11.90 -27.31 -0.14
CA GLU A 298 10.61 -27.22 -0.85
C GLU A 298 9.53 -27.92 -0.02
N TYR A 299 8.44 -27.22 0.30
CA TYR A 299 7.39 -27.77 1.18
C TYR A 299 5.99 -27.19 0.91
N LEU A 300 4.96 -27.94 1.32
CA LEU A 300 3.59 -27.45 1.40
C LEU A 300 3.36 -26.83 2.78
N GLY A 301 2.90 -25.58 2.80
CA GLY A 301 2.53 -24.85 4.00
C GLY A 301 1.03 -24.59 4.10
N ALA A 302 0.52 -24.46 5.33
CA ALA A 302 -0.75 -23.82 5.61
C ALA A 302 -0.48 -22.37 6.03
N ASN A 303 -1.11 -21.39 5.38
CA ASN A 303 -0.86 -19.97 5.66
C ASN A 303 -2.11 -19.26 6.17
N TRP A 304 -1.91 -18.22 6.98
CA TRP A 304 -2.94 -17.27 7.37
C TRP A 304 -2.46 -15.84 7.24
N ASN A 305 -3.38 -14.90 7.07
CA ASN A 305 -3.11 -13.47 7.07
C ASN A 305 -4.17 -12.75 7.90
N VAL A 306 -3.75 -11.76 8.68
CA VAL A 306 -4.63 -10.78 9.31
C VAL A 306 -4.14 -9.39 8.91
N THR A 307 -4.96 -8.65 8.19
CA THR A 307 -4.69 -7.25 7.78
C THR A 307 -5.78 -6.36 8.36
N GLY A 308 -5.42 -5.26 9.02
CA GLY A 308 -6.40 -4.33 9.57
C GLY A 308 -5.91 -2.89 9.65
N GLU A 309 -6.85 -1.97 9.66
CA GLU A 309 -6.65 -0.52 9.81
C GLU A 309 -7.72 0.04 10.76
N SER A 310 -7.40 1.08 11.54
CA SER A 310 -8.35 1.73 12.43
C SER A 310 -8.04 3.20 12.66
N GLU A 311 -9.07 4.04 12.52
CA GLU A 311 -9.03 5.50 12.71
C GLU A 311 -9.24 5.92 14.18
N ILE A 312 -9.03 4.99 15.13
CA ILE A 312 -9.31 5.19 16.57
C ILE A 312 -8.55 6.36 17.22
N LEU A 313 -7.47 6.84 16.59
CA LEU A 313 -6.70 8.01 17.03
C LEU A 313 -7.35 9.34 16.63
N GLY A 314 -8.26 9.33 15.65
CA GLY A 314 -8.91 10.52 15.10
C GLY A 314 -7.99 11.41 14.25
N GLY A 315 -8.54 12.45 13.64
CA GLY A 315 -7.78 13.39 12.80
C GLY A 315 -7.05 12.66 11.66
N ASP A 316 -7.77 11.79 10.96
CA ASP A 316 -7.32 10.94 9.85
C ASP A 316 -6.13 10.01 10.18
N SER A 317 -5.73 9.94 11.46
CA SER A 317 -4.61 9.11 11.92
C SER A 317 -5.04 7.66 12.10
N LYS A 318 -4.21 6.73 11.62
CA LYS A 318 -4.52 5.30 11.53
C LYS A 318 -3.58 4.44 12.37
N VAL A 319 -4.13 3.42 13.02
CA VAL A 319 -3.38 2.26 13.51
C VAL A 319 -3.55 1.16 12.47
N TYR A 320 -2.47 0.54 12.02
CA TYR A 320 -2.52 -0.58 11.07
C TYR A 320 -1.78 -1.80 11.58
N LEU A 321 -2.26 -2.96 11.15
CA LEU A 321 -1.71 -4.28 11.43
C LEU A 321 -1.60 -5.04 10.11
N THR A 322 -0.47 -5.67 9.88
CA THR A 322 -0.33 -6.79 8.95
C THR A 322 0.36 -7.92 9.67
N HIS A 323 -0.20 -9.11 9.58
CA HIS A 323 0.35 -10.31 10.15
C HIS A 323 0.21 -11.43 9.12
N VAL A 324 1.32 -12.10 8.80
CA VAL A 324 1.35 -13.29 7.95
C VAL A 324 1.94 -14.43 8.78
N GLY A 325 1.34 -15.60 8.69
CA GLY A 325 1.92 -16.83 9.23
C GLY A 325 1.90 -17.94 8.20
N ILE A 326 2.96 -18.74 8.17
CA ILE A 326 3.10 -19.93 7.33
C ILE A 326 3.61 -21.07 8.21
N LEU A 327 2.81 -22.12 8.35
CA LEU A 327 3.18 -23.36 9.02
C LEU A 327 3.56 -24.40 7.97
N ASN A 328 4.77 -24.96 8.02
CA ASN A 328 5.15 -26.11 7.23
C ASN A 328 4.33 -27.33 7.65
N VAL A 329 3.55 -27.93 6.74
CA VAL A 329 2.69 -29.09 7.05
C VAL A 329 3.17 -30.40 6.43
N SER A 330 4.25 -30.37 5.64
CA SER A 330 4.78 -31.56 4.95
C SER A 330 6.12 -32.08 5.48
N ASP A 331 6.87 -31.28 6.26
CA ASP A 331 8.20 -31.64 6.75
C ASP A 331 8.30 -31.57 8.28
N ASP A 332 8.80 -30.47 8.85
CA ASP A 332 9.27 -30.38 10.24
C ASP A 332 8.30 -29.67 11.23
N ASN A 333 7.23 -29.04 10.73
CA ASN A 333 6.34 -28.12 11.47
C ASN A 333 7.03 -26.83 11.94
N SER A 334 8.09 -26.39 11.23
CA SER A 334 8.57 -25.02 11.30
C SER A 334 7.46 -24.02 10.98
N VAL A 335 7.55 -22.83 11.58
CA VAL A 335 6.59 -21.74 11.36
C VAL A 335 7.35 -20.46 11.08
N ILE A 336 6.92 -19.76 10.03
CA ILE A 336 7.34 -18.40 9.70
C ILE A 336 6.23 -17.46 10.14
N LEU A 337 6.57 -16.37 10.82
CA LEU A 337 5.64 -15.31 11.23
C LEU A 337 6.27 -13.96 10.85
N ASP A 338 5.53 -13.14 10.10
CA ASP A 338 5.82 -11.73 9.84
C ASP A 338 4.71 -10.93 10.52
N THR A 339 5.08 -9.91 11.30
CA THR A 339 4.11 -9.04 11.98
C THR A 339 4.57 -7.59 11.97
N THR A 340 3.87 -6.74 11.23
CA THR A 340 4.03 -5.29 11.23
C THR A 340 2.85 -4.62 11.92
N ILE A 341 3.13 -3.80 12.94
CA ILE A 341 2.16 -2.88 13.57
C ILE A 341 2.66 -1.45 13.36
N GLY A 342 1.79 -0.56 12.90
CA GLY A 342 2.16 0.83 12.62
C GLY A 342 1.12 1.86 13.03
N PHE A 343 1.61 3.09 13.22
CA PHE A 343 0.84 4.29 13.55
C PHE A 343 1.12 5.34 12.49
N GLY A 344 0.17 5.57 11.58
CA GLY A 344 0.26 6.54 10.49
C GLY A 344 -0.44 7.85 10.84
N PHE A 345 0.25 8.97 10.60
CA PHE A 345 -0.20 10.34 10.87
C PHE A 345 -0.15 11.15 9.57
N PRO A 346 -1.29 11.47 8.96
CA PRO A 346 -1.32 12.23 7.72
C PRO A 346 -1.00 13.72 7.95
N PHE A 347 -0.49 14.34 6.89
CA PHE A 347 -0.21 15.76 6.76
C PHE A 347 -0.87 16.30 5.49
N PHE A 348 -0.52 17.53 5.13
CA PHE A 348 -1.02 18.17 3.91
C PHE A 348 -0.53 17.47 2.63
N PHE A 349 -1.38 17.47 1.61
CA PHE A 349 -1.07 16.98 0.26
C PHE A 349 -0.68 15.49 0.18
N GLY A 350 -1.30 14.63 1.00
CA GLY A 350 -1.05 13.18 0.97
C GLY A 350 0.27 12.75 1.62
N LEU A 351 1.06 13.67 2.17
CA LEU A 351 2.24 13.29 2.96
C LEU A 351 1.82 12.63 4.28
N GLU A 352 2.57 11.65 4.76
CA GLU A 352 2.31 10.92 6.00
C GLU A 352 3.64 10.69 6.76
N ALA A 353 3.61 10.70 8.09
CA ALA A 353 4.66 10.09 8.90
C ALA A 353 4.12 8.84 9.58
N ALA A 354 4.91 7.78 9.65
CA ALA A 354 4.54 6.56 10.34
C ALA A 354 5.60 6.12 11.36
N ALA A 355 5.14 5.55 12.47
CA ALA A 355 5.97 4.80 13.41
C ALA A 355 5.57 3.33 13.34
N GLU A 356 6.51 2.46 12.97
CA GLU A 356 6.29 1.02 12.79
C GLU A 356 7.13 0.18 13.76
N PHE A 357 6.60 -0.99 14.08
CA PHE A 357 7.29 -2.07 14.77
C PHE A 357 7.08 -3.35 13.97
N THR A 358 8.18 -4.00 13.55
CA THR A 358 8.12 -5.32 12.90
C THR A 358 8.67 -6.40 13.83
N VAL A 359 8.12 -7.60 13.73
CA VAL A 359 8.64 -8.81 14.37
C VAL A 359 8.55 -9.96 13.38
N ASP A 360 9.72 -10.46 13.04
CA ASP A 360 9.89 -11.51 12.04
C ASP A 360 10.48 -12.73 12.74
N TYR A 361 9.83 -13.88 12.62
CA TYR A 361 10.23 -15.14 13.23
C TYR A 361 10.31 -16.22 12.16
N ASP A 362 11.46 -16.89 12.06
CA ASP A 362 11.67 -18.02 11.15
C ASP A 362 12.08 -19.26 11.97
N GLY A 363 11.14 -20.18 12.17
CA GLY A 363 11.37 -21.45 12.83
C GLY A 363 12.28 -22.41 12.05
N ALA A 364 12.52 -22.15 10.77
CA ALA A 364 13.44 -22.88 9.89
C ALA A 364 14.76 -22.10 9.63
N ALA A 365 15.07 -21.06 10.43
CA ALA A 365 16.25 -20.22 10.26
C ALA A 365 17.55 -21.05 10.12
N ALA A 366 18.37 -20.68 9.13
CA ALA A 366 19.59 -21.40 8.79
C ALA A 366 20.58 -21.54 9.96
N ALA A 367 21.38 -22.60 9.95
CA ALA A 367 22.27 -22.93 11.07
C ALA A 367 23.24 -21.78 11.42
N GLY A 368 23.13 -21.27 12.66
CA GLY A 368 23.93 -20.13 13.14
C GLY A 368 23.31 -18.75 12.92
N LYS A 369 22.11 -18.67 12.32
CA LYS A 369 21.29 -17.45 12.26
C LYS A 369 20.40 -17.33 13.50
N LYS A 370 19.81 -16.15 13.69
CA LYS A 370 18.75 -15.95 14.70
C LYS A 370 17.41 -16.34 14.08
N ALA A 371 16.54 -16.95 14.88
CA ALA A 371 15.17 -17.27 14.51
C ALA A 371 14.17 -16.13 14.75
N ILE A 372 14.62 -14.97 15.25
CA ILE A 372 13.78 -13.79 15.47
C ILE A 372 14.57 -12.50 15.17
N ASP A 373 13.94 -11.58 14.45
CA ASP A 373 14.36 -10.20 14.29
C ASP A 373 13.24 -9.22 14.65
N GLN A 374 13.60 -7.98 14.99
CA GLN A 374 12.69 -6.94 15.49
C GLN A 374 13.18 -5.55 15.09
N SER A 375 12.38 -4.80 14.33
CA SER A 375 12.72 -3.43 13.89
C SER A 375 11.77 -2.37 14.47
N TYR A 376 12.24 -1.13 14.57
CA TYR A 376 11.48 0.03 15.02
C TYR A 376 11.74 1.20 14.07
N ASN A 377 10.79 1.50 13.18
CA ASN A 377 11.03 2.37 12.04
C ASN A 377 10.24 3.67 12.14
N LEU A 378 10.89 4.79 11.80
CA LEU A 378 10.23 6.10 11.63
C LEU A 378 10.28 6.48 10.16
N ARG A 379 9.12 6.40 9.50
CA ARG A 379 8.97 6.58 8.06
C ARG A 379 8.35 7.93 7.72
N VAL A 380 8.66 8.43 6.53
CA VAL A 380 7.90 9.47 5.82
C VAL A 380 7.40 8.87 4.51
N GLY A 381 6.15 9.13 4.15
CA GLY A 381 5.55 8.62 2.93
C GLY A 381 4.58 9.58 2.26
N TYR A 382 4.05 9.10 1.14
CA TYR A 382 3.04 9.75 0.32
C TYR A 382 1.92 8.75 0.00
N SER A 383 0.69 9.09 0.38
CA SER A 383 -0.53 8.37 0.06
C SER A 383 -1.30 9.05 -1.07
N TRP A 384 -2.02 8.22 -1.84
CA TRP A 384 -2.91 8.62 -2.94
C TRP A 384 -4.17 7.76 -2.95
#